data_AF-A0A931VPK1-F1
#
_entry.id   AF-A0A931VPK1-F1
#
_cell.length_a   1.000
_cell.length_b   1.000
_cell.length_c   1.000
_cell.angle_alpha   90.00
_cell.angle_beta   90.00
_cell.angle_gamma   90.00
#
_symmetry.space_group_name_H-M   'P 1'
#
loop_
_entity.id
_entity.type
_entity.pdbx_description
1 polymer ?
#
loop_
_entity_poly.entity_id
_entity_poly.type
_entity_poly.pdbx_seq_one_letter_code
_entity_poly.pdbx_strand_id
1 'polypeptide(L)' 'MRRSAKSAGRDADAIEITVGGGFTVDQAKSLADLGVDRVLIAPMAFDAEGVRRQLTTFAEDVIGVVNTPSA' A
#
# COMPACT_ATOMS: atom_id res chain seq x y z
N MET A 1 -12.30 1.39 -12.53
CA MET A 1 -11.26 1.10 -13.54
C MET A 1 -11.23 -0.37 -13.95
N ARG A 2 -10.96 -1.32 -13.03
CA ARG A 2 -10.90 -2.78 -13.33
C ARG A 2 -12.17 -3.33 -13.99
N ARG A 3 -13.36 -3.02 -13.46
CA ARG A 3 -14.64 -3.42 -14.09
C ARG A 3 -14.77 -2.93 -15.54
N SER A 4 -14.42 -1.68 -15.79
CA SER A 4 -14.45 -1.08 -17.14
C SER A 4 -13.46 -1.77 -18.08
N ALA A 5 -12.26 -2.14 -17.61
CA ALA A 5 -11.29 -2.90 -18.40
C ALA A 5 -11.86 -4.28 -18.79
N LYS A 6 -12.45 -5.02 -17.84
CA LYS A 6 -13.12 -6.30 -18.10
C LYS A 6 -14.25 -6.16 -19.12
N SER A 7 -15.11 -5.14 -18.98
CA SER A 7 -16.21 -4.88 -19.93
C SER A 7 -15.73 -4.54 -21.34
N ALA A 8 -14.50 -4.03 -21.49
CA ALA A 8 -13.89 -3.73 -22.78
C ALA A 8 -13.05 -4.88 -23.36
N GLY A 9 -13.05 -6.07 -22.74
CA GLY A 9 -12.24 -7.21 -23.17
C GLY A 9 -10.73 -7.02 -22.95
N ARG A 10 -10.35 -6.10 -22.06
CA ARG A 10 -8.94 -5.83 -21.70
C ARG A 10 -8.57 -6.59 -20.44
N ASP A 11 -7.30 -6.93 -20.32
CA ASP A 11 -6.74 -7.40 -19.06
C ASP A 11 -6.82 -6.28 -18.00
N ALA A 12 -7.51 -6.58 -16.90
CA ALA A 12 -7.69 -5.64 -15.79
C ALA A 12 -6.48 -5.60 -14.86
N ASP A 13 -5.61 -6.61 -14.93
CA ASP A 13 -4.39 -6.74 -14.14
C ASP A 13 -3.17 -6.15 -14.87
N ALA A 14 -3.31 -5.77 -16.14
CA ALA A 14 -2.26 -5.09 -16.90
C ALA A 14 -2.00 -3.63 -16.46
N ILE A 15 -2.82 -3.06 -15.57
CA ILE A 15 -2.65 -1.69 -15.07
C ILE A 15 -2.43 -1.75 -13.56
N GLU A 16 -1.23 -1.37 -13.14
CA GLU A 16 -0.87 -1.22 -11.74
C GLU A 16 -1.30 0.15 -11.19
N ILE A 17 -1.86 0.18 -9.99
CA ILE A 17 -2.33 1.36 -9.29
C ILE A 17 -1.39 1.65 -8.13
N THR A 18 -0.80 2.85 -8.15
CA THR A 18 -0.02 3.41 -7.04
C THR A 18 -0.78 4.56 -6.39
N VAL A 19 -0.89 4.57 -5.06
CA VAL A 19 -1.57 5.63 -4.30
C VAL A 19 -0.70 6.13 -3.14
N GLY A 20 -0.96 7.33 -2.63
CA GLY A 20 -0.42 7.76 -1.34
C GLY A 20 -1.29 7.26 -0.18
N GLY A 21 -0.68 6.77 0.90
CA GLY A 21 -1.40 6.32 2.10
C GLY A 21 -0.96 4.95 2.61
N GLY A 22 -1.88 4.24 3.28
CA GLY A 22 -1.64 2.87 3.77
C GLY A 22 -0.79 2.80 5.04
N PHE A 23 -0.80 3.84 5.89
CA PHE A 23 0.06 3.97 7.07
C PHE A 23 -0.28 2.99 8.21
N THR A 24 -1.40 2.27 8.10
CA THR A 24 -1.78 1.20 9.02
C THR A 24 -2.12 -0.07 8.25
N VAL A 25 -2.06 -1.22 8.92
CA VAL A 25 -2.42 -2.52 8.33
C VAL A 25 -3.83 -2.52 7.75
N ASP A 26 -4.80 -1.97 8.48
CA ASP A 26 -6.20 -1.94 8.03
C ASP A 26 -6.38 -1.08 6.78
N GLN A 27 -5.66 0.04 6.70
CA GLN A 27 -5.65 0.87 5.49
C GLN A 27 -4.97 0.13 4.34
N ALA A 28 -3.84 -0.54 4.58
CA ALA A 28 -3.15 -1.33 3.55
C ALA A 28 -4.05 -2.45 2.99
N LYS A 29 -4.77 -3.18 3.87
CA LYS A 29 -5.76 -4.20 3.46
C LYS A 29 -6.89 -3.60 2.65
N SER A 30 -7.47 -2.49 3.09
CA SER A 30 -8.54 -1.82 2.34
C SER A 30 -8.08 -1.34 0.97
N LEU A 31 -6.84 -0.85 0.83
CA LEU A 31 -6.28 -0.48 -0.46
C LEU A 31 -6.04 -1.70 -1.36
N ALA A 32 -5.57 -2.82 -0.80
CA ALA A 32 -5.42 -4.07 -1.54
C ALA A 32 -6.77 -4.59 -2.06
N ASP A 33 -7.83 -4.52 -1.25
CA ASP A 33 -9.21 -4.89 -1.67
C ASP A 33 -9.73 -4.02 -2.83
N LEU A 34 -9.28 -2.76 -2.91
CA LEU A 34 -9.58 -1.86 -4.03
C LEU A 34 -8.75 -2.17 -5.29
N GLY A 35 -7.77 -3.07 -5.19
CA GLY A 35 -6.84 -3.44 -6.26
C GLY A 35 -5.69 -2.44 -6.42
N VAL A 36 -5.24 -1.83 -5.33
CA VAL A 36 -4.00 -1.04 -5.30
C VAL A 36 -2.79 -1.98 -5.18
N ASP A 37 -1.80 -1.76 -6.04
CA ASP A 37 -0.59 -2.59 -6.11
C ASP A 37 0.55 -2.02 -5.26
N ARG A 38 0.62 -0.69 -5.13
CA ARG A 38 1.71 0.00 -4.42
C ARG A 38 1.20 1.18 -3.61
N VAL A 39 1.84 1.40 -2.47
CA VAL A 39 1.65 2.60 -1.65
C VAL A 39 2.91 3.46 -1.66
N LEU A 40 2.71 4.77 -1.78
CA LEU A 40 3.71 5.79 -1.57
C LEU A 40 3.56 6.38 -0.18
N ILE A 41 4.64 6.33 0.60
CA ILE A 41 4.70 6.86 1.95
C ILE A 41 5.35 8.23 1.88
N ALA A 42 4.59 9.27 2.20
CA ALA A 42 5.13 10.61 2.31
C ALA A 42 6.03 10.71 3.56
N PRO A 43 7.08 11.55 3.55
CA PRO A 43 7.84 11.86 4.75
C PRO A 43 6.91 12.43 5.83
N MET A 44 6.82 11.73 6.97
CA MET A 44 6.02 12.16 8.12
C MET A 44 6.80 13.11 9.06
N ALA A 45 8.04 13.42 8.68
CA ALA A 45 8.94 14.36 9.33
C ALA A 45 9.89 14.97 8.29
N PHE A 46 10.49 16.12 8.63
CA PHE A 46 11.41 16.86 7.75
C PHE A 46 12.87 16.84 8.22
N ASP A 47 13.14 16.19 9.36
CA ASP A 47 14.49 15.93 9.86
C ASP A 47 14.85 14.44 9.74
N ALA A 48 16.15 14.15 9.67
CA ALA A 48 16.65 12.79 9.40
C ALA A 48 16.26 11.78 10.49
N GLU A 49 16.24 12.18 11.75
CA GLU A 49 15.87 11.30 12.87
C GLU A 49 14.38 10.96 12.82
N GLY A 50 13.53 11.97 12.61
CA GLY A 50 12.10 11.82 12.46
C GLY A 50 11.74 10.90 11.29
N VAL A 51 12.40 11.06 10.13
CA VAL A 51 12.20 10.19 8.96
C VAL A 51 12.59 8.75 9.28
N ARG A 52 13.77 8.55 9.89
CA ARG A 52 14.25 7.20 10.25
C ARG A 52 13.27 6.49 11.18
N ARG A 53 12.84 7.16 12.26
CA ARG A 53 11.91 6.61 13.24
C ARG A 53 10.59 6.19 12.58
N GLN A 54 10.01 7.06 11.76
CA GLN A 54 8.70 6.79 11.13
C GLN A 54 8.77 5.65 10.11
N LEU A 55 9.86 5.56 9.33
CA LEU A 55 10.05 4.44 8.41
C LEU A 55 10.28 3.11 9.16
N THR A 56 10.98 3.13 10.29
CA THR A 56 11.13 1.95 11.16
C THR A 56 9.78 1.49 11.71
N THR A 57 8.98 2.41 12.26
CA THR A 57 7.63 2.09 12.76
C THR A 57 6.75 1.51 11.66
N PHE A 58 6.76 2.10 10.46
CA PHE A 58 6.00 1.55 9.33
C PHE A 58 6.45 0.14 8.93
N ALA A 59 7.77 -0.12 8.92
CA ALA A 59 8.31 -1.43 8.59
C ALA A 59 7.88 -2.50 9.60
N GLU A 60 7.83 -2.16 10.88
CA GLU A 60 7.44 -3.07 11.95
C GLU A 60 5.92 -3.30 11.98
N ASP A 61 5.15 -2.22 12.01
CA ASP A 61 3.71 -2.27 12.25
C ASP A 61 2.91 -2.70 11.03
N VAL A 62 3.42 -2.42 9.81
CA VAL A 62 2.69 -2.70 8.57
C VAL A 62 3.36 -3.82 7.76
N ILE A 63 4.63 -3.67 7.39
CA ILE A 63 5.31 -4.64 6.52
C ILE A 63 5.51 -5.98 7.22
N GLY A 64 5.98 -5.97 8.48
CA GLY A 64 6.21 -7.19 9.27
C GLY A 64 4.94 -8.01 9.48
N VAL A 65 3.81 -7.34 9.69
CA VAL A 65 2.51 -7.99 9.91
C VAL A 65 1.94 -8.58 8.61
N VAL A 66 2.03 -7.86 7.49
CA VAL A 66 1.49 -8.31 6.19
C VAL A 66 2.26 -9.49 5.61
N ASN A 67 3.58 -9.59 5.89
CA ASN A 67 4.43 -10.67 5.36
C ASN A 67 4.38 -11.97 6.18
N THR A 68 3.65 -11.99 7.30
CA THR A 68 3.46 -13.21 8.08
C THR A 68 2.21 -13.92 7.54
N PRO A 69 2.29 -15.18 7.05
CA PRO A 69 1.10 -15.89 6.62
C PRO A 69 0.15 -16.00 7.80
N SER A 70 -1.11 -15.59 7.60
CA SER A 70 -2.16 -15.81 8.60
C SER A 70 -2.20 -17.30 8.92
N ALA A 71 -2.07 -17.64 10.21
CA ALA A 71 -2.36 -18.97 10.71
C ALA A 71 -3.85 -19.32 10.52
#